data_AF-A0A2M7RLL1-F1
#
_entry.id   AF-A0A2M7RLL1-F1
#
_cell.length_a   1.000
_cell.length_b   1.000
_cell.length_c   1.000
_cell.angle_alpha   90.00
_cell.angle_beta   90.00
_cell.angle_gamma   90.00
#
_symmetry.space_group_name_H-M   'P 1'
#
loop_
_entity.id
_entity.type
_entity.pdbx_description
1 polymer ?
#
loop_
_entity_poly.entity_id
_entity_poly.type
_entity_poly.pdbx_seq_one_letter_code
_entity_poly.pdbx_strand_id
1 'polypeptide(L)' 'QGDIVEKRSRRGKTFYSCNKYPECKFALWSKPNGETCPDCKSLLVYGKGGTIACSNKECKFQKNAE' A
#
# COMPACT_ATOMS: atom_id res chain seq x y z
N GLN A 1 -7.66 -14.18 -2.92
CA GLN A 1 -6.56 -13.18 -2.95
C GLN A 1 -7.16 -11.83 -3.30
N GLY A 2 -6.74 -10.76 -2.62
CA GLY A 2 -7.15 -9.40 -2.92
C GLY A 2 -5.95 -8.63 -3.43
N ASP A 3 -5.92 -8.35 -4.72
CA ASP A 3 -4.83 -7.62 -5.36
C ASP A 3 -5.04 -6.12 -5.19
N ILE A 4 -3.94 -5.39 -5.08
CA ILE A 4 -4.00 -3.93 -4.99
C ILE A 4 -3.80 -3.38 -6.38
N VAL A 5 -4.77 -2.58 -6.80
CA VAL A 5 -4.82 -1.95 -8.10
C VAL A 5 -4.55 -0.47 -7.96
N GLU A 6 -3.77 0.05 -8.90
CA GLU A 6 -3.63 1.49 -9.09
C GLU A 6 -4.95 2.04 -9.65
N LYS A 7 -5.54 3.00 -8.96
CA LYS A 7 -6.75 3.71 -9.38
C LYS A 7 -6.49 5.20 -9.45
N ARG A 8 -7.14 5.85 -10.41
CA ARG A 8 -7.11 7.31 -10.53
C ARG A 8 -8.39 7.89 -9.96
N SER A 9 -8.25 8.81 -9.01
CA SER A 9 -9.40 9.53 -8.46
C SER A 9 -9.97 10.49 -9.52
N ARG A 10 -11.24 10.88 -9.36
CA ARG A 10 -11.91 11.85 -10.23
C ARG A 10 -11.23 13.23 -10.24
N ARG A 11 -10.40 13.53 -9.24
CA ARG A 11 -9.58 14.74 -9.14
C ARG A 11 -8.18 14.59 -9.77
N GLY A 12 -7.93 13.49 -10.48
CA GLY A 12 -6.67 13.26 -11.21
C GLY A 12 -5.53 12.69 -10.37
N LYS A 13 -5.66 12.60 -9.04
CA LYS A 13 -4.66 11.97 -8.16
C LYS A 13 -4.73 10.45 -8.24
N THR A 14 -3.58 9.80 -8.36
CA THR A 14 -3.44 8.34 -8.29
C THR A 14 -3.48 7.88 -6.83
N PHE A 15 -4.22 6.80 -6.59
CA PHE A 15 -4.30 6.13 -5.30
C PHE A 15 -4.31 4.61 -5.54
N TYR A 16 -3.83 3.85 -4.58
CA TYR A 16 -3.74 2.40 -4.69
C TYR A 16 -4.79 1.80 -3.78
N SER A 17 -5.66 0.98 -4.33
CA SER A 17 -6.77 0.39 -3.56
C SER A 17 -6.91 -1.09 -3.83
N CYS A 18 -7.44 -1.80 -2.85
CA CYS A 18 -7.73 -3.21 -3.01
C CYS A 18 -8.85 -3.42 -4.05
N ASN A 19 -8.67 -4.38 -4.94
CA ASN A 19 -9.67 -4.79 -5.92
C ASN A 19 -10.91 -5.42 -5.27
N LYS A 20 -10.74 -6.01 -4.08
CA LYS A 20 -11.73 -6.86 -3.39
C LYS A 20 -12.79 -6.08 -2.59
N TYR A 21 -13.52 -5.16 -3.20
CA TYR A 21 -14.67 -4.54 -2.53
C TYR A 21 -15.89 -5.50 -2.52
N PRO A 22 -16.66 -5.67 -1.41
CA PRO A 22 -16.65 -4.94 -0.13
C PRO A 22 -15.71 -5.51 0.96
N GLU A 23 -15.04 -6.62 0.67
CA GLU A 23 -14.18 -7.36 1.60
C GLU A 23 -12.93 -6.56 2.05
N CYS A 24 -12.50 -5.59 1.25
CA CYS A 24 -11.22 -4.91 1.38
C CYS A 24 -11.37 -3.41 1.02
N LYS A 25 -11.57 -2.57 2.04
CA LYS A 25 -11.76 -1.10 1.91
C LYS A 25 -10.44 -0.32 2.00
N PHE A 26 -9.34 -0.94 1.57
CA PHE A 26 -8.02 -0.37 1.72
C PHE A 26 -7.69 0.59 0.57
N ALA A 27 -7.24 1.80 0.90
CA ALA A 27 -6.87 2.83 -0.07
C ALA A 27 -5.65 3.63 0.41
N LEU A 28 -4.75 3.93 -0.51
CA LEU A 28 -3.45 4.53 -0.24
C LEU A 28 -3.09 5.62 -1.22
N TRP A 29 -2.38 6.62 -0.71
CA TRP A 29 -1.84 7.72 -1.51
C TRP A 29 -0.36 7.50 -1.86
N SER A 30 0.34 6.68 -1.10
CA SER A 30 1.74 6.35 -1.34
C SER A 30 1.87 5.23 -2.36
N LYS A 31 2.93 5.29 -3.17
CA LYS A 31 3.25 4.25 -4.15
C LYS A 31 3.64 2.95 -3.42
N PRO A 32 2.94 1.83 -3.65
CA PRO A 32 3.37 0.55 -3.17
C PRO A 32 4.63 0.11 -3.89
N ASN A 33 5.54 -0.56 -3.18
CA ASN A 33 6.75 -1.11 -3.78
C ASN A 33 6.50 -2.41 -4.58
N GLY A 34 5.27 -2.93 -4.54
CA GLY A 34 4.89 -4.20 -5.16
C GLY A 34 5.09 -5.42 -4.26
N GLU A 35 5.77 -5.25 -3.13
CA GLU A 35 5.93 -6.27 -2.10
C GLU A 35 4.83 -6.21 -1.04
N THR A 36 4.56 -7.37 -0.46
CA THR A 36 3.68 -7.54 0.68
C THR A 36 4.50 -7.72 1.96
N CYS A 37 4.03 -7.09 3.03
CA CYS A 37 4.57 -7.22 4.37
C CYS A 37 4.48 -8.69 4.82
N PRO A 38 5.58 -9.31 5.27
CA PRO A 38 5.57 -10.70 5.72
C PRO A 38 4.71 -10.89 6.99
N ASP A 39 4.61 -9.84 7.81
CA ASP A 39 3.93 -9.87 9.11
C ASP A 39 2.40 -9.84 9.01
N CYS A 40 1.86 -8.90 8.22
CA CYS A 40 0.43 -8.66 8.13
C CYS A 40 -0.15 -8.83 6.71
N LYS A 41 0.67 -9.27 5.75
CA LYS A 41 0.32 -9.44 4.32
C LYS A 41 -0.24 -8.18 3.64
N SER A 42 -0.12 -7.03 4.28
CA SER A 42 -0.51 -5.74 3.71
C SER A 42 0.60 -5.24 2.81
N LEU A 43 0.31 -4.33 1.88
CA LEU A 43 1.36 -3.82 1.01
C LEU A 43 2.40 -3.00 1.76
N LEU A 44 3.61 -3.04 1.21
CA LEU A 44 4.67 -2.12 1.56
C LEU A 44 4.62 -0.92 0.61
N VAL A 45 4.80 0.27 1.18
CA VAL A 45 4.75 1.56 0.48
C VAL A 45 6.06 2.32 0.65
N TYR A 46 6.44 3.08 -0.37
CA TYR A 46 7.58 3.98 -0.27
C TYR A 46 7.24 5.17 0.63
N GLY A 47 8.02 5.32 1.69
CA GLY A 47 8.06 6.44 2.61
C GLY A 47 9.05 7.53 2.17
N LYS A 48 9.27 8.49 3.05
CA LYS A 48 10.24 9.58 2.82
C LYS A 48 11.67 9.05 2.98
N GLY A 49 12.58 9.55 2.14
CA GLY A 49 14.01 9.25 2.25
C GLY A 49 14.41 7.83 1.89
N GLY A 50 13.70 7.21 0.93
CA GLY A 50 14.01 5.83 0.51
C GLY A 50 13.67 4.79 1.57
N THR A 51 12.76 5.08 2.49
CA THR A 51 12.23 4.06 3.40
C THR A 51 11.05 3.35 2.77
N ILE A 52 10.83 2.10 3.17
CA ILE A 52 9.67 1.29 2.82
C ILE A 52 8.95 1.01 4.14
N ALA A 53 7.71 1.50 4.25
CA ALA A 53 6.88 1.29 5.42
C ALA A 53 5.70 0.39 5.07
N CYS A 54 5.20 -0.35 6.05
CA CYS A 54 3.96 -1.06 5.89
C CYS A 54 2.81 -0.08 5.79
N SER A 55 1.90 -0.39 4.88
CA SER A 55 0.73 0.41 4.65
C SER A 55 -0.34 0.25 5.73
N ASN A 56 -0.29 -0.83 6.51
CA ASN A 56 -1.21 -1.04 7.60
C ASN A 56 -0.71 -0.31 8.85
N LYS A 57 -1.53 0.59 9.40
CA LYS A 57 -1.19 1.35 10.62
C LYS A 57 -1.03 0.46 11.85
N GLU A 58 -1.67 -0.70 11.86
CA GLU A 58 -1.54 -1.70 12.93
C GLU A 58 -0.21 -2.47 12.82
N CYS A 59 0.45 -2.44 11.66
CA CYS A 59 1.72 -3.09 11.43
C CYS A 59 2.87 -2.07 11.43
N LYS A 60 3.82 -2.23 12.35
CA LYS A 60 4.98 -1.33 12.49
C LYS A 60 6.16 -1.68 11.58
N PHE A 61 5.97 -2.57 10.60
CA PHE A 61 7.04 -3.01 9.71
C PHE A 61 7.57 -1.83 8.87
N GLN A 62 8.88 -1.59 8.94
CA GLN A 62 9.60 -0.57 8.19
C GLN A 62 10.96 -1.16 7.80
N LYS A 63 11.39 -0.95 6.56
CA LYS A 63 12.70 -1.33 6.04
C LYS A 63 13.26 -0.18 5.20
N ASN A 64 14.56 -0.18 4.93
CA ASN A 64 15.14 0.77 3.97
C ASN A 64 15.04 0.18 2.56
N ALA A 65 14.76 1.02 1.56
CA ALA A 65 15.02 0.73 0.16
C ALA A 65 16.50 1.03 -0.07
N GLU A 66 17.34 0.06 0.27
CA GLU A 66 18.77 0.08 -0.11
C GLU A 66 18.93 -0.14 -1.61
#